data_AF-A0A9P0Z9V9-F1
#
_entry.id   AF-A0A9P0Z9V9-F1
#
_cell.length_a   1.000
_cell.length_b   1.000
_cell.length_c   1.000
_cell.angle_alpha   90.00
_cell.angle_beta   90.00
_cell.angle_gamma   90.00
#
_symmetry.space_group_name_H-M   'P 1'
#
loop_
_entity.id
_entity.type
_entity.pdbx_description
1 polymer ?
#
loop_
_entity_poly.entity_id
_entity_poly.type
_entity_poly.pdbx_seq_one_letter_code
_entity_poly.pdbx_strand_id
1 'polypeptide(L)'
;MVPPMDYTPAPVTQLECDVTIEDIRKYFVEYIMNDSLGMISNAHVVVADREPNMAMSEPCMQLAHLFSIAVDFPKTGVPAEMPPNLRIKKYPDFMQKLDKPAYKSTRIIGKLFRQVKSTPRSSADPFTKERAKKLYDMDMQVDGFEDHICEAFEHKKLYDYKLGSLMDYYDIKTEAEMVSGRITNPTTRLFDRRRDFEAVILAYRSLRKEARSWFEKGRNSECSDDLKAKASAWYHVTYHHTYWGCYEEEEMRREHFISFPWCIYEELIQIKKDRSNTIWGAQFSSLEWTCNIC
;
A
#
# COMPACT_ATOMS: atom_id res chain seq x y z
N MET A 1 -6.49 6.40 -35.19
CA MET A 1 -7.41 6.16 -34.06
C MET A 1 -8.25 4.95 -34.40
N VAL A 2 -8.38 3.99 -33.48
CA VAL A 2 -9.34 2.88 -33.64
C VAL A 2 -10.69 3.43 -33.18
N PRO A 3 -11.78 3.30 -33.96
CA PRO A 3 -13.10 3.75 -33.54
C PRO A 3 -13.54 2.98 -32.28
N PRO A 4 -14.34 3.60 -31.39
CA PRO A 4 -14.90 2.90 -30.25
C PRO A 4 -15.78 1.74 -30.75
N MET A 5 -15.87 0.69 -29.93
CA MET A 5 -16.75 -0.43 -30.22
C MET A 5 -18.21 0.05 -30.26
N ASP A 6 -18.96 -0.40 -31.26
CA ASP A 6 -20.39 -0.11 -31.37
C ASP A 6 -21.13 -0.77 -30.20
N TYR A 7 -21.81 0.07 -29.41
CA TYR A 7 -22.58 -0.31 -28.24
C TYR A 7 -24.06 -0.27 -28.60
N THR A 8 -24.49 -1.09 -29.55
CA THR A 8 -25.93 -1.24 -29.79
C THR A 8 -26.51 -2.09 -28.65
N PRO A 9 -27.39 -1.54 -27.78
CA PRO A 9 -27.87 -2.29 -26.62
C PRO A 9 -28.76 -3.45 -27.06
N ALA A 10 -28.72 -4.55 -26.28
CA ALA A 10 -29.61 -5.67 -26.50
C ALA A 10 -31.09 -5.24 -26.32
N PRO A 11 -32.05 -5.87 -27.02
CA PRO A 11 -33.46 -5.59 -26.82
C PRO A 11 -33.85 -5.80 -25.36
N VAL A 12 -34.58 -4.85 -24.77
CA VAL A 12 -35.06 -4.96 -23.39
C VAL A 12 -36.25 -5.91 -23.35
N THR A 13 -36.24 -6.86 -22.41
CA THR A 13 -37.44 -7.66 -22.13
C THR A 13 -38.48 -6.76 -21.48
N GLN A 14 -39.54 -6.41 -22.21
CA GLN A 14 -40.66 -5.64 -21.68
C GLN A 14 -41.73 -6.61 -21.16
N LEU A 15 -42.15 -6.44 -19.90
CA LEU A 15 -43.38 -7.04 -19.41
C LEU A 15 -44.54 -6.12 -19.80
N GLU A 16 -45.57 -6.68 -20.44
CA GLU A 16 -46.80 -5.96 -20.81
C GLU A 16 -47.76 -5.74 -19.62
N CYS A 17 -47.42 -6.27 -18.44
CA CYS A 17 -48.22 -6.23 -17.22
C CYS A 17 -47.48 -5.55 -16.06
N ASP A 18 -48.24 -5.12 -15.05
CA ASP A 18 -47.69 -4.55 -13.81
C ASP A 18 -46.77 -5.55 -13.11
N VAL A 19 -45.60 -5.08 -12.68
CA VAL A 19 -44.58 -5.91 -12.02
C VAL A 19 -45.06 -6.40 -10.67
N THR A 20 -45.10 -7.73 -10.48
CA THR A 20 -45.48 -8.37 -9.22
C THR A 20 -44.27 -8.81 -8.38
N ILE A 21 -44.47 -9.16 -7.11
CA ILE A 21 -43.43 -9.73 -6.25
C ILE A 21 -42.94 -11.08 -6.81
N GLU A 22 -43.83 -11.86 -7.41
CA GLU A 22 -43.52 -13.12 -8.07
C GLU A 22 -42.55 -12.93 -9.24
N ASP A 23 -42.72 -11.87 -10.04
CA ASP A 23 -41.80 -11.54 -11.13
C ASP A 23 -40.41 -11.17 -10.61
N ILE A 24 -40.34 -10.41 -9.51
CA ILE A 24 -39.09 -10.07 -8.85
C ILE A 24 -38.37 -11.33 -8.35
N ARG A 25 -39.09 -12.27 -7.72
CA ARG A 25 -38.53 -13.54 -7.26
C ARG A 25 -37.99 -14.38 -8.40
N LYS A 26 -38.76 -14.50 -9.49
CA LYS A 26 -38.35 -15.23 -10.69
C LYS A 26 -37.09 -14.62 -11.30
N TYR A 27 -37.07 -13.30 -11.47
CA TYR A 27 -35.91 -12.58 -11.99
C TYR A 27 -34.68 -12.75 -11.12
N PHE A 28 -34.83 -12.75 -9.79
CA PHE A 28 -33.70 -12.97 -8.87
C PHE A 28 -33.06 -14.34 -9.06
N VAL A 29 -33.87 -15.39 -9.25
CA VAL A 29 -33.38 -16.74 -9.57
C VAL A 29 -32.70 -16.76 -10.93
N GLU A 30 -33.32 -16.19 -11.96
CA GLU A 30 -32.73 -16.09 -13.30
C GLU A 30 -31.40 -15.33 -13.30
N TYR A 31 -31.29 -14.28 -12.50
CA TYR A 31 -30.08 -13.50 -12.34
C TYR A 31 -28.94 -14.34 -11.75
N ILE A 32 -29.21 -15.05 -10.65
CA ILE A 32 -28.21 -15.90 -9.98
C ILE A 32 -27.73 -17.02 -10.92
N MET A 33 -28.64 -17.61 -11.70
CA MET A 33 -28.30 -18.73 -12.58
C MET A 33 -27.52 -18.31 -13.83
N ASN A 34 -27.68 -17.06 -14.28
CA ASN A 34 -27.13 -16.58 -15.55
C ASN A 34 -26.05 -15.48 -15.41
N ASP A 35 -25.61 -15.15 -14.19
CA ASP A 35 -24.48 -14.23 -14.00
C ASP A 35 -23.18 -14.84 -14.54
N SER A 36 -22.84 -14.46 -15.77
CA SER A 36 -21.65 -14.92 -16.49
C SER A 36 -20.56 -13.85 -16.59
N LEU A 37 -20.76 -12.67 -15.98
CA LEU A 37 -19.88 -11.50 -16.14
C LEU A 37 -18.43 -11.81 -15.73
N GLY A 38 -18.27 -12.42 -14.56
CA GLY A 38 -16.95 -12.81 -14.04
C GLY A 38 -16.26 -13.87 -14.91
N MET A 39 -17.02 -14.79 -15.50
CA MET A 39 -16.47 -15.82 -16.40
C MET A 39 -15.98 -15.21 -17.71
N ILE A 40 -16.79 -14.36 -18.34
CA ILE A 40 -16.46 -13.66 -19.59
C ILE A 40 -15.24 -12.76 -19.39
N SER A 41 -15.20 -11.99 -18.28
CA SER A 41 -14.06 -11.13 -17.93
C SER A 41 -12.75 -11.90 -17.87
N ASN A 42 -12.74 -13.02 -17.13
CA ASN A 42 -11.57 -13.86 -16.99
C ASN A 42 -11.17 -14.47 -18.33
N ALA A 43 -12.15 -14.88 -19.14
CA ALA A 43 -11.87 -15.41 -20.47
C ALA A 43 -11.19 -14.38 -21.37
N HIS A 44 -11.66 -13.13 -21.36
CA HIS A 44 -11.09 -12.04 -22.14
C HIS A 44 -9.61 -11.80 -21.78
N VAL A 45 -9.27 -11.77 -20.49
CA VAL A 45 -7.88 -11.63 -20.04
C VAL A 45 -6.99 -12.77 -20.55
N VAL A 46 -7.48 -14.02 -20.49
CA VAL A 46 -6.70 -15.18 -20.96
C VAL A 46 -6.54 -15.19 -22.48
N VAL A 47 -7.60 -14.89 -23.23
CA VAL A 47 -7.56 -14.83 -24.69
C VAL A 47 -6.61 -13.72 -25.13
N ALA A 48 -6.71 -12.52 -24.56
CA ALA A 48 -5.82 -11.40 -24.89
C ALA A 48 -4.35 -11.70 -24.58
N ASP A 49 -4.06 -12.50 -23.55
CA ASP A 49 -2.68 -12.90 -23.23
C ASP A 49 -2.10 -13.86 -24.28
N ARG A 50 -2.93 -14.78 -24.79
CA ARG A 50 -2.53 -15.86 -25.72
C ARG A 50 -2.45 -15.43 -27.17
N GLU A 51 -3.47 -14.72 -27.62
CA GLU A 51 -3.63 -14.41 -29.03
C GLU A 51 -2.55 -13.44 -29.49
N PRO A 52 -2.01 -13.59 -30.71
CA PRO A 52 -0.95 -12.72 -31.22
C PRO A 52 -1.41 -11.26 -31.25
N ASN A 53 -2.65 -11.02 -31.69
CA ASN A 53 -3.29 -9.71 -31.80
C ASN A 53 -3.92 -9.21 -30.48
N MET A 54 -3.72 -9.94 -29.38
CA MET A 54 -4.15 -9.53 -28.03
C MET A 54 -5.64 -9.17 -27.98
N ALA A 55 -5.99 -7.99 -27.46
CA ALA A 55 -7.38 -7.51 -27.35
C ALA A 55 -8.07 -7.31 -28.72
N MET A 56 -7.31 -7.18 -29.80
CA MET A 56 -7.83 -7.03 -31.17
C MET A 56 -8.02 -8.37 -31.89
N SER A 57 -7.86 -9.49 -31.19
CA SER A 57 -8.18 -10.79 -31.75
C SER A 57 -9.69 -11.00 -31.81
N GLU A 58 -10.16 -11.68 -32.85
CA GLU A 58 -11.59 -11.96 -33.06
C GLU A 58 -12.28 -12.60 -31.84
N PRO A 59 -11.69 -13.60 -31.16
CA PRO A 59 -12.31 -14.17 -29.95
C PRO A 59 -12.41 -13.16 -28.80
N CYS A 60 -11.49 -12.20 -28.72
CA CYS A 60 -11.48 -11.18 -27.68
C CYS A 60 -12.54 -10.10 -27.94
N MET A 61 -12.74 -9.72 -29.20
CA MET A 61 -13.83 -8.83 -29.62
C MET A 61 -15.21 -9.47 -29.35
N GLN A 62 -15.37 -10.77 -29.62
CA GLN A 62 -16.59 -11.51 -29.26
C GLN A 62 -16.82 -11.53 -27.74
N LEU A 63 -15.77 -11.76 -26.95
CA LEU A 63 -15.85 -11.68 -25.49
C LEU A 63 -16.19 -10.28 -25.00
N ALA A 64 -15.68 -9.23 -25.64
CA ALA A 64 -16.02 -7.85 -25.31
C ALA A 64 -17.51 -7.55 -25.57
N HIS A 65 -18.07 -8.07 -26.68
CA HIS A 65 -19.50 -7.96 -26.96
C HIS A 65 -20.34 -8.69 -25.90
N LEU A 66 -19.97 -9.92 -25.56
CA LEU A 66 -20.64 -10.68 -24.49
C LEU A 66 -20.53 -9.99 -23.13
N PHE A 67 -19.39 -9.36 -22.84
CA PHE A 67 -19.18 -8.61 -21.61
C PHE A 67 -20.14 -7.41 -21.52
N SER A 68 -20.37 -6.72 -22.63
CA SER A 68 -21.36 -5.64 -22.75
C SER A 68 -22.77 -6.13 -22.39
N ILE A 69 -23.19 -7.26 -22.98
CA ILE A 69 -24.50 -7.87 -22.69
C ILE A 69 -24.60 -8.25 -21.21
N ALA A 70 -23.56 -8.85 -20.64
CA ALA A 70 -23.55 -9.30 -19.24
C ALA A 70 -23.68 -8.14 -18.24
N VAL A 71 -23.07 -6.97 -18.52
CA VAL A 71 -23.18 -5.77 -17.67
C VAL A 71 -24.60 -5.19 -17.70
N ASP A 72 -25.28 -5.27 -18.85
CA ASP A 72 -26.64 -4.78 -19.02
C ASP A 72 -27.71 -5.84 -18.73
N PHE A 73 -27.34 -7.09 -18.42
CA PHE A 73 -28.27 -8.13 -18.02
C PHE A 73 -29.20 -7.69 -16.87
N PRO A 74 -28.72 -7.04 -15.79
CA PRO A 74 -29.57 -6.47 -14.74
C PRO A 74 -30.71 -5.55 -15.24
N LYS A 75 -30.52 -4.90 -16.39
CA LYS A 75 -31.45 -3.91 -16.96
C LYS A 75 -32.31 -4.48 -18.09
N THR A 76 -31.73 -5.37 -18.88
CA THR A 76 -32.34 -5.89 -20.12
C THR A 76 -33.04 -7.24 -19.91
N GLY A 77 -32.64 -7.99 -18.88
CA GLY A 77 -33.07 -9.37 -18.66
C GLY A 77 -32.50 -10.37 -19.67
N VAL A 78 -31.61 -9.95 -20.57
CA VAL A 78 -31.01 -10.83 -21.59
C VAL A 78 -29.68 -11.41 -21.07
N PRO A 79 -29.58 -12.73 -20.85
CA PRO A 79 -28.36 -13.33 -20.34
C PRO A 79 -27.27 -13.41 -21.42
N ALA A 80 -26.02 -13.19 -21.03
CA ALA A 80 -24.88 -13.38 -21.93
C ALA A 80 -24.46 -14.85 -21.97
N GLU A 81 -24.77 -15.52 -23.07
CA GLU A 81 -24.41 -16.92 -23.30
C GLU A 81 -23.01 -17.06 -23.91
N MET A 82 -22.06 -17.60 -23.13
CA MET A 82 -20.70 -17.82 -23.61
C MET A 82 -20.60 -19.13 -24.43
N PRO A 83 -20.24 -19.06 -25.72
CA PRO A 83 -20.17 -20.24 -26.57
C PRO A 83 -19.00 -21.16 -26.15
N PRO A 84 -19.08 -22.48 -26.41
CA PRO A 84 -18.11 -23.45 -25.89
C PRO A 84 -16.67 -23.22 -26.33
N ASN A 85 -16.46 -22.64 -27.52
CA ASN A 85 -15.14 -22.33 -28.08
C ASN A 85 -14.43 -21.19 -27.31
N LEU A 86 -15.17 -20.28 -26.67
CA LEU A 86 -14.62 -19.19 -25.87
C LEU A 86 -14.35 -19.60 -24.41
N ARG A 87 -14.70 -20.83 -24.02
CA ARG A 87 -14.46 -21.34 -22.65
C ARG A 87 -13.00 -21.69 -22.42
N ILE A 88 -12.42 -21.09 -21.39
CA ILE A 88 -11.01 -21.27 -21.05
C ILE A 88 -10.77 -22.52 -20.20
N LYS A 89 -9.83 -23.36 -20.65
CA LYS A 89 -9.41 -24.60 -19.95
C LYS A 89 -8.09 -24.47 -19.19
N LYS A 90 -7.23 -23.54 -19.63
CA LYS A 90 -5.88 -23.31 -19.09
C LYS A 90 -5.75 -21.83 -18.74
N TYR A 91 -5.08 -21.45 -17.66
CA TYR A 91 -4.97 -20.04 -17.24
C TYR A 91 -3.51 -19.59 -17.20
N PRO A 92 -3.21 -18.30 -17.40
CA PRO A 92 -1.85 -17.80 -17.25
C PRO A 92 -1.42 -17.86 -15.79
N ASP A 93 -0.12 -18.05 -15.57
CA ASP A 93 0.51 -18.19 -14.26
C ASP A 93 0.22 -17.02 -13.31
N PHE A 94 0.09 -15.82 -13.84
CA PHE A 94 -0.22 -14.62 -13.04
C PHE A 94 -1.64 -14.61 -12.45
N MET A 95 -2.57 -15.42 -12.96
CA MET A 95 -3.94 -15.50 -12.40
C MET A 95 -4.04 -16.41 -11.17
N GLN A 96 -2.99 -17.17 -10.84
CA GLN A 96 -2.88 -17.99 -9.62
C GLN A 96 -4.07 -18.93 -9.34
N LYS A 97 -4.69 -19.48 -10.38
CA LYS A 97 -5.75 -20.51 -10.26
C LYS A 97 -5.14 -21.86 -9.92
N LEU A 98 -5.03 -22.17 -8.63
CA LEU A 98 -4.39 -23.41 -8.13
C LEU A 98 -5.15 -24.68 -8.52
N ASP A 99 -6.46 -24.57 -8.74
CA ASP A 99 -7.37 -25.65 -9.11
C ASP A 99 -7.40 -25.92 -10.63
N LYS A 100 -6.74 -25.09 -11.44
CA LYS A 100 -6.78 -25.19 -12.91
C LYS A 100 -5.36 -25.34 -13.48
N PRO A 101 -5.22 -25.98 -14.66
CA PRO A 101 -3.92 -26.07 -15.30
C PRO A 101 -3.43 -24.69 -15.75
N ALA A 102 -2.16 -24.39 -15.45
CA ALA A 102 -1.55 -23.09 -15.75
C ALA A 102 -0.55 -23.15 -16.91
N TYR A 103 -0.32 -22.02 -17.58
CA TYR A 103 0.77 -21.83 -18.53
C TYR A 103 1.56 -20.55 -18.20
N LYS A 104 2.84 -20.52 -18.56
CA LYS A 104 3.71 -19.35 -18.33
C LYS A 104 3.41 -18.27 -19.37
N SER A 105 2.81 -17.15 -18.98
CA SER A 105 2.55 -16.03 -19.89
C SER A 105 3.86 -15.40 -20.35
N THR A 106 4.02 -15.15 -21.65
CA THR A 106 5.18 -14.45 -22.23
C THR A 106 5.01 -12.93 -22.27
N ARG A 107 3.80 -12.44 -21.93
CA ARG A 107 3.44 -11.02 -21.96
C ARG A 107 3.99 -10.27 -20.74
N ILE A 108 3.88 -8.93 -20.80
CA ILE A 108 4.42 -8.03 -19.78
C ILE A 108 3.87 -8.34 -18.38
N ILE A 109 2.56 -8.61 -18.27
CA ILE A 109 1.91 -8.93 -16.99
C ILE A 109 2.52 -10.20 -16.38
N GLY A 110 2.68 -11.26 -17.17
CA GLY A 110 3.34 -12.48 -16.71
C GLY A 110 4.79 -12.26 -16.28
N LYS A 111 5.55 -11.47 -17.05
CA LYS A 111 6.95 -11.12 -16.70
C LYS A 111 7.03 -10.36 -15.39
N LEU A 112 6.22 -9.32 -15.22
CA LEU A 112 6.15 -8.51 -13.99
C LEU A 112 5.73 -9.36 -12.80
N PHE A 113 4.68 -10.18 -12.95
CA PHE A 113 4.21 -11.07 -11.90
C PHE A 113 5.32 -11.99 -11.40
N ARG A 114 6.05 -12.63 -12.31
CA ARG A 114 7.16 -13.51 -11.94
C ARG A 114 8.32 -12.75 -11.32
N GLN A 115 8.68 -11.57 -11.83
CA GLN A 115 9.72 -10.74 -11.24
C GLN A 115 9.38 -10.40 -9.79
N VAL A 116 8.19 -9.86 -9.54
CA VAL A 116 7.73 -9.50 -8.18
C VAL A 116 7.64 -10.73 -7.27
N LYS A 117 7.21 -11.88 -7.79
CA LYS A 117 7.14 -13.12 -7.01
C LYS A 117 8.51 -13.74 -6.74
N SER A 118 9.46 -13.59 -7.67
CA SER A 118 10.83 -14.12 -7.59
C SER A 118 11.77 -13.24 -6.79
N THR A 119 11.48 -11.94 -6.72
CA THR A 119 12.13 -11.05 -5.77
C THR A 119 11.85 -11.68 -4.40
N PRO A 120 12.88 -12.21 -3.70
CA PRO A 120 12.67 -12.54 -2.31
C PRO A 120 12.11 -11.26 -1.74
N ARG A 121 10.88 -11.31 -1.20
CA ARG A 121 10.39 -10.21 -0.36
C ARG A 121 11.57 -9.99 0.54
N SER A 122 12.30 -8.89 0.35
CA SER A 122 13.42 -8.61 1.19
C SER A 122 12.72 -8.59 2.54
N SER A 123 12.93 -9.63 3.34
CA SER A 123 13.00 -9.45 4.77
C SER A 123 14.04 -8.35 4.83
N ALA A 124 13.56 -7.09 4.79
CA ALA A 124 14.41 -5.95 4.97
C ALA A 124 15.13 -6.35 6.24
N ASP A 125 16.45 -6.57 6.15
CA ASP A 125 17.18 -7.13 7.28
C ASP A 125 16.67 -6.41 8.52
N PRO A 126 16.27 -7.11 9.58
CA PRO A 126 15.66 -6.44 10.71
C PRO A 126 16.57 -5.29 11.12
N PHE A 127 15.99 -4.13 11.42
CA PHE A 127 16.77 -3.09 12.05
C PHE A 127 17.32 -3.72 13.34
N THR A 128 18.62 -3.68 13.53
CA THR A 128 19.33 -4.33 14.63
C THR A 128 20.23 -3.31 15.30
N LYS A 129 20.66 -3.58 16.52
CA LYS A 129 21.59 -2.72 17.26
C LYS A 129 22.88 -2.46 16.47
N GLU A 130 23.41 -3.45 15.77
CA GLU A 130 24.60 -3.34 14.92
C GLU A 130 24.35 -2.41 13.73
N ARG A 131 23.16 -2.48 13.12
CA ARG A 131 22.75 -1.58 12.04
C ARG A 131 22.53 -0.16 12.54
N ALA A 132 21.90 0.01 13.70
CA ALA A 132 21.76 1.31 14.35
C ALA A 132 23.13 1.95 14.54
N LYS A 133 24.14 1.19 15.00
CA LYS A 133 25.51 1.70 15.16
C LYS A 133 26.17 2.10 13.84
N LYS A 134 25.90 1.39 12.74
CA LYS A 134 26.54 1.63 11.42
C LYS A 134 25.83 2.69 10.57
N LEU A 135 24.50 2.81 10.71
CA LEU A 135 23.64 3.58 9.81
C LEU A 135 23.06 4.83 10.47
N TYR A 136 23.42 5.12 11.72
CA TYR A 136 23.02 6.34 12.38
C TYR A 136 23.57 7.56 11.63
N ASP A 137 22.69 8.46 11.23
CA ASP A 137 23.05 9.67 10.48
C ASP A 137 23.42 10.77 11.46
N MET A 138 24.72 11.10 11.55
CA MET A 138 25.23 12.15 12.42
C MET A 138 24.75 13.54 11.99
N ASP A 139 24.42 13.75 10.71
CA ASP A 139 23.94 15.04 10.23
C ASP A 139 22.57 15.41 10.81
N MET A 140 21.83 14.41 11.31
CA MET A 140 20.54 14.60 11.95
C MET A 140 20.66 15.18 13.37
N GLN A 141 21.87 15.27 13.93
CA GLN A 141 22.13 15.93 15.21
C GLN A 141 22.16 17.45 15.02
N VAL A 142 21.32 18.15 15.77
CA VAL A 142 21.23 19.62 15.79
C VAL A 142 21.57 20.08 17.19
N ASP A 143 22.35 21.15 17.32
CA ASP A 143 22.79 21.67 18.61
C ASP A 143 21.60 21.94 19.55
N GLY A 144 21.69 21.50 20.81
CA GLY A 144 20.63 21.64 21.81
C GLY A 144 19.58 20.52 21.79
N PHE A 145 19.76 19.47 20.99
CA PHE A 145 18.85 18.32 21.00
C PHE A 145 18.88 17.55 22.32
N GLU A 146 19.99 17.61 23.05
CA GLU A 146 20.22 16.92 24.31
C GLU A 146 19.20 17.32 25.38
N ASP A 147 18.80 18.60 25.38
CA ASP A 147 17.82 19.15 26.33
C ASP A 147 16.42 18.53 26.14
N HIS A 148 16.13 18.03 24.94
CA HIS A 148 14.84 17.46 24.55
C HIS A 148 14.81 15.93 24.60
N ILE A 149 15.94 15.27 24.94
CA ILE A 149 16.05 13.80 24.94
C ILE A 149 15.04 13.16 25.90
N CYS A 150 14.90 13.68 27.12
CA CYS A 150 13.99 13.12 28.11
C CYS A 150 12.54 13.18 27.65
N GLU A 151 12.10 14.31 27.09
CA GLU A 151 10.75 14.45 26.54
C GLU A 151 10.53 13.51 25.34
N ALA A 152 11.51 13.45 24.44
CA ALA A 152 11.46 12.58 23.27
C ALA A 152 11.38 11.09 23.64
N PHE A 153 12.09 10.68 24.70
CA PHE A 153 12.09 9.32 25.22
C PHE A 153 10.70 8.90 25.72
N GLU A 154 10.02 9.74 26.51
CA GLU A 154 8.68 9.47 27.01
C GLU A 154 7.65 9.40 25.87
N HIS A 155 7.73 10.33 24.90
CA HIS A 155 6.86 10.29 23.71
C HIS A 155 7.08 9.05 22.86
N LYS A 156 8.34 8.60 22.72
CA LYS A 156 8.67 7.35 22.02
C LYS A 156 8.07 6.14 22.73
N LYS A 157 8.22 6.07 24.06
CA LYS A 157 7.64 5.00 24.87
C LYS A 157 6.12 4.93 24.71
N LEU A 158 5.45 6.08 24.79
CA LEU A 158 4.00 6.18 24.60
C LEU A 158 3.57 5.77 23.18
N TYR A 159 4.32 6.19 22.16
CA TYR A 159 4.05 5.82 20.77
C TYR A 159 4.16 4.31 20.56
N ASP A 160 5.23 3.68 21.07
CA ASP A 160 5.47 2.25 20.92
C ASP A 160 4.40 1.41 21.61
N TYR A 161 3.98 1.84 22.80
CA TYR A 161 2.86 1.21 23.50
C TYR A 161 1.60 1.23 22.64
N LYS A 162 1.22 2.41 22.14
CA LYS A 162 0.00 2.58 21.31
C LYS A 162 0.10 1.83 19.98
N LEU A 163 1.25 1.88 19.31
CA LEU A 163 1.47 1.19 18.03
C LEU A 163 1.36 -0.32 18.22
N GLY A 164 2.02 -0.87 19.24
CA GLY A 164 1.92 -2.29 19.51
C GLY A 164 0.52 -2.73 19.96
N SER A 165 -0.23 -1.91 20.72
CA SER A 165 -1.64 -2.19 21.03
C SER A 165 -2.52 -2.25 19.77
N LEU A 166 -2.26 -1.37 18.78
CA LEU A 166 -2.96 -1.44 17.49
C LEU A 166 -2.57 -2.69 16.70
N MET A 167 -1.29 -3.05 16.70
CA MET A 167 -0.80 -4.25 16.04
C MET A 167 -1.44 -5.52 16.61
N ASP A 168 -1.55 -5.62 17.95
CA ASP A 168 -2.22 -6.74 18.62
C ASP A 168 -3.72 -6.78 18.30
N TYR A 169 -4.39 -5.63 18.29
CA TYR A 169 -5.82 -5.55 17.99
C TYR A 169 -6.17 -6.03 16.57
N TYR A 170 -5.30 -5.72 15.59
CA TYR A 170 -5.50 -6.10 14.19
C TYR A 170 -4.77 -7.40 13.78
N ASP A 171 -4.15 -8.12 14.72
CA ASP A 171 -3.31 -9.31 14.48
C ASP A 171 -2.22 -9.06 13.41
N ILE A 172 -1.57 -7.90 13.49
CA ILE A 172 -0.47 -7.49 12.60
C ILE A 172 0.86 -7.75 13.30
N LYS A 173 1.77 -8.46 12.63
CA LYS A 173 3.02 -8.92 13.25
C LYS A 173 4.15 -7.91 13.14
N THR A 174 4.15 -7.08 12.10
CA THR A 174 5.29 -6.21 11.80
C THR A 174 4.85 -4.76 11.65
N GLU A 175 5.71 -3.84 12.10
CA GLU A 175 5.49 -2.40 11.92
C GLU A 175 5.34 -2.03 10.43
N ALA A 176 6.12 -2.66 9.56
CA ALA A 176 6.05 -2.42 8.12
C ALA A 176 4.65 -2.72 7.53
N GLU A 177 3.99 -3.78 7.99
CA GLU A 177 2.61 -4.10 7.59
C GLU A 177 1.61 -3.05 8.09
N MET A 178 1.78 -2.58 9.34
CA MET A 178 0.94 -1.54 9.94
C MET A 178 1.07 -0.21 9.17
N VAL A 179 2.30 0.24 8.91
CA VAL A 179 2.58 1.51 8.22
C VAL A 179 2.16 1.46 6.75
N SER A 180 2.42 0.34 6.07
CA SER A 180 2.09 0.20 4.64
C SER A 180 0.63 -0.17 4.38
N GLY A 181 -0.10 -0.63 5.40
CA GLY A 181 -1.43 -1.22 5.25
C GLY A 181 -1.45 -2.51 4.43
N ARG A 182 -0.29 -3.13 4.16
CA ARG A 182 -0.16 -4.36 3.35
C ARG A 182 0.08 -5.56 4.23
N ILE A 183 -0.99 -6.16 4.73
CA ILE A 183 -0.94 -7.36 5.57
C ILE A 183 -0.58 -8.57 4.70
N THR A 184 0.48 -9.29 5.04
CA THR A 184 0.99 -10.41 4.25
C THR A 184 0.51 -11.78 4.74
N ASN A 185 0.02 -11.86 5.98
CA ASN A 185 -0.42 -13.12 6.59
C ASN A 185 -1.79 -13.59 6.07
N PRO A 186 -1.92 -14.88 5.71
CA PRO A 186 -3.16 -15.49 5.24
C PRO A 186 -4.11 -15.96 6.37
N THR A 187 -3.73 -15.91 7.64
CA THR A 187 -4.59 -16.35 8.76
C THR A 187 -5.64 -15.31 9.14
N THR A 188 -5.40 -14.04 8.86
CA THR A 188 -6.37 -12.93 8.93
C THR A 188 -7.37 -12.91 7.76
N ARG A 189 -7.42 -13.98 6.93
CA ARG A 189 -8.37 -14.16 5.80
C ARG A 189 -9.85 -14.25 6.21
N LEU A 190 -10.17 -14.13 7.49
CA LEU A 190 -11.54 -14.09 8.01
C LEU A 190 -12.18 -12.69 7.95
N PHE A 191 -11.40 -11.65 7.66
CA PHE A 191 -11.86 -10.25 7.62
C PHE A 191 -12.18 -9.77 6.19
N ASP A 192 -13.18 -8.89 6.06
CA ASP A 192 -13.73 -8.47 4.77
C ASP A 192 -12.75 -7.51 4.06
N ARG A 193 -12.22 -7.94 2.91
CA ARG A 193 -11.00 -7.46 2.23
C ARG A 193 -10.91 -5.96 1.89
N ARG A 194 -11.89 -5.12 2.16
CA ARG A 194 -11.85 -3.68 1.78
C ARG A 194 -12.12 -2.74 2.95
N ARG A 195 -13.10 -3.03 3.81
CA ARG A 195 -13.44 -2.13 4.93
C ARG A 195 -12.39 -2.14 6.03
N ASP A 196 -11.72 -3.28 6.23
CA ASP A 196 -10.82 -3.45 7.37
C ASP A 196 -9.40 -2.90 7.12
N PHE A 197 -8.92 -2.89 5.87
CA PHE A 197 -7.63 -2.22 5.54
C PHE A 197 -7.71 -0.70 5.69
N GLU A 198 -8.84 -0.11 5.29
CA GLU A 198 -9.07 1.32 5.48
C GLU A 198 -9.10 1.67 6.97
N ALA A 199 -9.68 0.79 7.81
CA ALA A 199 -9.68 0.95 9.26
C ALA A 199 -8.25 0.91 9.85
N VAL A 200 -7.41 -0.06 9.45
CA VAL A 200 -6.00 -0.15 9.89
C VAL A 200 -5.23 1.12 9.49
N ILE A 201 -5.35 1.54 8.23
CA ILE A 201 -4.68 2.75 7.72
C ILE A 201 -5.17 3.99 8.48
N LEU A 202 -6.48 4.07 8.76
CA LEU A 202 -7.06 5.18 9.50
C LEU A 202 -6.59 5.20 10.96
N ALA A 203 -6.52 4.05 11.62
CA ALA A 203 -6.02 3.92 12.98
C ALA A 203 -4.55 4.36 13.07
N TYR A 204 -3.69 3.89 12.15
CA TYR A 204 -2.29 4.33 12.09
C TYR A 204 -2.18 5.84 11.82
N ARG A 205 -2.98 6.39 10.90
CA ARG A 205 -3.01 7.84 10.65
C ARG A 205 -3.45 8.64 11.87
N SER A 206 -4.41 8.13 12.62
CA SER A 206 -4.87 8.74 13.87
C SER A 206 -3.75 8.79 14.90
N LEU A 207 -3.04 7.67 15.10
CA LEU A 207 -1.86 7.61 15.97
C LEU A 207 -0.77 8.59 15.52
N ARG A 208 -0.47 8.65 14.22
CA ARG A 208 0.51 9.60 13.67
C ARG A 208 0.12 11.05 13.91
N LYS A 209 -1.17 11.38 13.76
CA LYS A 209 -1.71 12.73 14.04
C LYS A 209 -1.62 13.05 15.53
N GLU A 210 -1.88 12.07 16.39
CA GLU A 210 -1.75 12.23 17.83
C GLU A 210 -0.28 12.49 18.24
N ALA A 211 0.66 11.68 17.75
CA ALA A 211 2.08 11.89 17.98
C ALA A 211 2.55 13.27 17.51
N ARG A 212 2.11 13.72 16.32
CA ARG A 212 2.38 15.08 15.84
C ARG A 212 1.86 16.15 16.81
N SER A 213 0.68 15.94 17.40
CA SER A 213 0.14 16.89 18.38
C SER A 213 1.00 16.99 19.65
N TRP A 214 1.67 15.91 20.07
CA TRP A 214 2.60 15.95 21.21
C TRP A 214 3.83 16.80 20.90
N PHE A 215 4.33 16.70 19.67
CA PHE A 215 5.41 17.56 19.18
C PHE A 215 5.01 19.04 19.19
N GLU A 216 3.82 19.34 18.65
CA GLU A 216 3.28 20.71 18.54
C GLU A 216 2.91 21.34 19.89
N LYS A 217 2.51 20.56 20.90
CA LYS A 217 2.17 21.08 22.24
C LYS A 217 3.36 21.69 22.99
N GLY A 218 4.60 21.34 22.61
CA GLY A 218 5.81 21.94 23.17
C GLY A 218 6.30 23.20 22.43
N ARG A 219 5.54 23.69 21.45
CA ARG A 219 5.88 24.84 20.59
C ARG A 219 5.70 26.17 21.32
N ASN A 220 6.34 26.30 22.47
CA ASN A 220 6.31 27.52 23.30
C ASN A 220 7.29 28.60 22.79
N SER A 221 8.14 28.26 21.82
CA SER A 221 9.11 29.15 21.19
C SER A 221 8.85 29.26 19.68
N GLU A 222 8.79 30.48 19.15
CA GLU A 222 8.75 30.77 17.70
C GLU A 222 10.12 30.51 17.02
N CYS A 223 11.13 30.07 17.78
CA CYS A 223 12.47 29.82 17.26
C CYS A 223 12.51 28.54 16.42
N SER A 224 12.79 28.69 15.12
CA SER A 224 12.92 27.56 14.18
C SER A 224 13.99 26.54 14.60
N ASP A 225 15.00 26.95 15.37
CA ASP A 225 16.13 26.07 15.72
C ASP A 225 15.79 25.15 16.91
N ASP A 226 14.93 25.58 17.84
CA ASP A 226 14.44 24.75 18.94
C ASP A 226 13.57 23.59 18.43
N LEU A 227 12.75 23.84 17.40
CA LEU A 227 11.96 22.80 16.74
C LEU A 227 12.84 21.74 16.05
N LYS A 228 13.94 22.17 15.43
CA LYS A 228 14.93 21.26 14.81
C LYS A 228 15.68 20.46 15.87
N ALA A 229 16.06 21.07 16.99
CA ALA A 229 16.66 20.38 18.13
C ALA A 229 15.72 19.31 18.70
N LYS A 230 14.43 19.64 18.87
CA LYS A 230 13.40 18.68 19.31
C LYS A 230 13.20 17.54 18.31
N ALA A 231 13.16 17.83 17.01
CA ALA A 231 13.03 16.81 15.96
C ALA A 231 14.28 15.90 15.88
N SER A 232 15.47 16.47 16.06
CA SER A 232 16.74 15.76 16.22
C SER A 232 16.69 14.81 17.42
N ALA A 233 16.15 15.24 18.56
CA ALA A 233 15.98 14.39 19.73
C ALA A 233 15.08 13.17 19.43
N TRP A 234 13.95 13.38 18.74
CA TRP A 234 13.05 12.28 18.33
C TRP A 234 13.76 11.27 17.41
N TYR A 235 14.55 11.76 16.45
CA TYR A 235 15.39 10.92 15.60
C TYR A 235 16.43 10.16 16.43
N HIS A 236 17.13 10.84 17.34
CA HIS A 236 18.19 10.27 18.16
C HIS A 236 17.68 9.12 19.05
N VAL A 237 16.60 9.33 19.81
CA VAL A 237 16.05 8.31 20.70
C VAL A 237 15.53 7.08 19.94
N THR A 238 15.20 7.23 18.65
CA THR A 238 14.73 6.10 17.82
C THR A 238 15.86 5.35 17.13
N TYR A 239 16.85 6.05 16.57
CA TYR A 239 17.85 5.44 15.68
C TYR A 239 19.22 5.24 16.33
N HIS A 240 19.52 5.91 17.45
CA HIS A 240 20.81 5.77 18.09
C HIS A 240 20.89 4.44 18.87
N HIS A 241 22.02 3.75 18.72
CA HIS A 241 22.20 2.39 19.23
C HIS A 241 22.11 2.27 20.76
N THR A 242 22.24 3.37 21.51
CA THR A 242 22.13 3.40 22.98
C THR A 242 20.69 3.20 23.47
N TYR A 243 19.71 3.63 22.67
CA TYR A 243 18.28 3.53 23.00
C TYR A 243 17.64 2.23 22.48
N TRP A 244 18.44 1.40 21.80
CA TRP A 244 17.99 0.10 21.32
C TRP A 244 17.53 -0.79 22.49
N GLY A 245 16.26 -1.19 22.47
CA GLY A 245 15.68 -2.05 23.51
C GLY A 245 15.42 -1.35 24.85
N CYS A 246 15.60 -0.03 24.93
CA CYS A 246 15.34 0.73 26.17
C CYS A 246 13.85 0.98 26.45
N TYR A 247 12.98 0.61 25.51
CA TYR A 247 11.52 0.79 25.59
C TYR A 247 10.78 -0.49 25.96
N GLU A 248 11.51 -1.59 26.16
CA GLU A 248 10.95 -2.88 26.56
C GLU A 248 10.56 -2.84 28.04
N GLU A 249 9.27 -3.00 28.34
CA GLU A 249 8.81 -3.38 29.69
C GLU A 249 8.86 -4.91 29.81
N GLU A 250 9.20 -5.44 30.99
CA GLU A 250 9.51 -6.86 31.25
C GLU A 250 8.44 -7.86 30.74
N GLU A 251 7.20 -7.41 30.53
CA GLU A 251 6.05 -8.23 30.14
C GLU A 251 5.73 -8.18 28.63
N MET A 252 6.32 -7.25 27.86
CA MET A 252 6.08 -7.09 26.42
C MET A 252 7.41 -6.97 25.65
N ARG A 253 8.02 -8.11 25.33
CA ARG A 253 9.11 -8.17 24.32
C ARG A 253 8.58 -7.85 22.93
N ARG A 254 8.45 -6.57 22.62
CA ARG A 254 8.10 -6.08 21.27
C ARG A 254 9.36 -5.64 20.54
N GLU A 255 9.32 -5.74 19.21
CA GLU A 255 10.41 -5.29 18.35
C GLU A 255 10.62 -3.77 18.49
N HIS A 256 11.87 -3.31 18.34
CA HIS A 256 12.21 -1.89 18.36
C HIS A 256 11.59 -1.17 17.16
N PHE A 257 10.53 -0.39 17.40
CA PHE A 257 9.82 0.33 16.35
C PHE A 257 10.59 1.57 15.86
N ILE A 258 10.55 1.81 14.55
CA ILE A 258 11.35 2.85 13.87
C ILE A 258 10.50 3.96 13.22
N SER A 259 9.17 3.84 13.18
CA SER A 259 8.30 4.79 12.50
C SER A 259 8.04 6.10 13.27
N PHE A 260 8.36 6.15 14.56
CA PHE A 260 8.05 7.30 15.42
C PHE A 260 8.54 8.67 14.87
N PRO A 261 9.82 8.86 14.48
CA PRO A 261 10.30 10.16 14.00
C PRO A 261 9.65 10.57 12.67
N TRP A 262 9.17 9.60 11.88
CA TRP A 262 8.47 9.89 10.63
C TRP A 262 7.10 10.53 10.83
N CYS A 263 6.60 10.59 12.07
CA CYS A 263 5.44 11.42 12.43
C CYS A 263 5.69 12.91 12.10
N ILE A 264 6.93 13.36 12.22
CA ILE A 264 7.41 14.75 12.03
C ILE A 264 8.38 14.88 10.83
N TYR A 265 8.18 14.07 9.80
CA TYR A 265 9.06 13.99 8.62
C TYR A 265 9.42 15.34 7.97
N GLU A 266 8.55 16.35 8.05
CA GLU A 266 8.78 17.69 7.51
C GLU A 266 10.00 18.36 8.18
N GLU A 267 10.12 18.26 9.50
CA GLU A 267 11.24 18.84 10.25
C GLU A 267 12.54 18.08 10.02
N LEU A 268 12.47 16.75 9.94
CA LEU A 268 13.63 15.92 9.61
C LEU A 268 14.19 16.25 8.22
N ILE A 269 13.30 16.48 7.24
CA ILE A 269 13.70 16.91 5.90
C ILE A 269 14.34 18.30 5.95
N GLN A 270 13.81 19.21 6.77
CA GLN A 270 14.38 20.56 6.90
C GLN A 270 15.79 20.52 7.49
N ILE A 271 16.03 19.72 8.53
CA ILE A 271 17.38 19.50 9.10
C ILE A 271 18.36 19.07 8.01
N LYS A 272 17.98 18.07 7.20
CA LYS A 272 18.88 17.56 6.14
C LYS A 272 19.12 18.56 5.02
N LYS A 273 18.12 19.38 4.67
CA LYS A 273 18.28 20.48 3.70
C LYS A 273 19.24 21.54 4.20
N ASP A 274 19.10 21.96 5.45
CA ASP A 274 19.95 23.00 6.04
C ASP A 274 21.41 22.54 6.13
N ARG A 275 21.64 21.28 6.53
CA ARG A 275 22.98 20.66 6.51
C ARG A 275 23.56 20.57 5.10
N SER A 276 22.77 20.14 4.10
CA SER A 276 23.22 20.07 2.71
C SER A 276 23.62 21.44 2.14
N ASN A 277 22.82 22.47 2.43
CA ASN A 277 23.11 23.85 2.04
C ASN A 277 24.35 24.42 2.74
N THR A 278 24.56 24.05 4.01
CA THR A 278 25.76 24.44 4.77
C THR A 278 27.02 23.77 4.22
N ILE A 279 26.94 22.49 3.86
CA ILE A 279 28.05 21.74 3.25
C ILE A 279 28.39 22.34 1.88
N TRP A 280 27.39 22.62 1.03
CA TRP A 280 27.60 23.28 -0.25
C TRP A 280 28.16 24.70 -0.08
N GLY A 281 27.64 25.49 0.86
CA GLY A 281 28.14 26.84 1.16
C GLY A 281 29.58 26.84 1.69
N ALA A 282 29.95 25.87 2.52
CA ALA A 282 31.31 25.68 3.02
C ALA A 282 32.28 25.20 1.93
N GLN A 283 31.80 24.40 0.96
CA GLN A 283 32.60 23.97 -0.19
C GLN A 283 32.89 25.13 -1.15
N PHE A 284 31.93 26.04 -1.35
CA PHE A 284 32.11 27.25 -2.15
C PHE A 284 32.99 28.31 -1.44
N SER A 285 32.84 28.51 -0.13
CA SER A 285 33.70 29.44 0.62
C SER A 285 35.13 28.91 0.77
N SER A 286 35.32 27.59 0.90
CA SER A 286 36.66 26.98 0.90
C SER A 286 37.39 27.13 -0.45
N LEU A 287 36.68 27.29 -1.57
CA LEU A 287 37.27 27.60 -2.87
C LEU A 287 37.65 29.09 -2.98
N GLU A 288 36.89 29.99 -2.37
CA GLU A 288 37.21 31.42 -2.33
C GLU A 288 38.44 31.75 -1.46
N TRP A 289 38.68 30.99 -0.37
CA TRP A 289 39.88 31.16 0.45
C TRP A 289 41.18 30.67 -0.21
N THR A 290 41.10 29.87 -1.29
CA THR A 290 42.29 29.49 -2.08
C THR A 290 42.70 30.53 -3.13
N CYS A 291 41.94 31.61 -3.30
CA CYS A 291 42.20 32.66 -4.29
C CYS A 291 42.81 33.95 -3.71
N ASN A 292 43.10 34.02 -2.40
CA ASN A 292 43.65 35.20 -1.73
C ASN A 292 44.99 34.93 -1.00
N ILE A 293 45.82 34.04 -1.54
CA ILE A 293 47.25 33.96 -1.21
C ILE A 293 48.03 34.17 -2.52
N CYS A 294 48.21 35.43 -2.89
CA CYS A 294 49.23 35.94 -3.81
C CYS A 294 49.71 37.29 -3.25
#